data_AF-A0A7C4ZIK8-F1
#
_entry.id   AF-A0A7C4ZIK8-F1
#
_cell.length_a   1.000
_cell.length_b   1.000
_cell.length_c   1.000
_cell.angle_alpha   90.00
_cell.angle_beta   90.00
_cell.angle_gamma   90.00
#
_symmetry.space_group_name_H-M   'P 1'
#
loop_
_entity.id
_entity.type
_entity.pdbx_description
1 polymer ?
#
loop_
_entity_poly.entity_id
_entity_poly.type
_entity_poly.pdbx_seq_one_letter_code
_entity_poly.pdbx_strand_id
1 'polypeptide(L)'
;MRDFKVVEPILGDSTNRIAKKTKELNLDVIAGIVKRAKPDVLYDSAFLIDKNGLSQNISKDSHISTNQKYIRCWKLPVFDTDVGKIRYLICYDLEFSETARVPALQGGTINLSFSD
;
A
#
# COMPACT_ATOMS: atom_id res chain seq x y z
N MET A 1 9.24 -0.46 21.00
CA MET A 1 7.87 -0.89 21.37
C MET A 1 6.95 -0.34 20.30
N ARG A 2 6.33 -1.19 19.46
CA ARG A 2 5.42 -0.72 18.41
C ARG A 2 4.14 -0.26 19.09
N ASP A 3 3.84 1.03 19.02
CA ASP A 3 2.67 1.58 19.69
C ASP A 3 1.42 1.28 18.87
N PHE A 4 0.70 0.25 19.27
CA PHE A 4 -0.55 -0.14 18.64
C PHE A 4 -1.62 0.98 18.74
N LYS A 5 -1.44 2.00 19.60
CA LYS A 5 -2.39 3.10 19.78
C LYS A 5 -2.48 4.07 18.59
N VAL A 6 -1.44 4.16 17.75
CA VAL A 6 -1.41 5.09 16.60
C VAL A 6 -1.82 4.45 15.26
N VAL A 7 -2.40 3.24 15.32
CA VAL A 7 -2.73 2.45 14.12
C VAL A 7 -4.20 2.60 13.78
N GLU A 8 -4.50 2.96 12.53
CA GLU A 8 -5.87 3.20 12.05
C GLU A 8 -6.23 2.22 10.91
N PRO A 9 -7.52 1.92 10.69
CA PRO A 9 -7.96 1.26 9.47
C PRO A 9 -7.83 2.18 8.26
N ILE A 10 -7.73 1.60 7.06
CA ILE A 10 -8.02 2.35 5.82
C ILE A 10 -9.51 2.72 5.85
N LEU A 11 -9.84 3.98 5.51
CA LEU A 11 -11.11 4.67 5.79
C LEU A 11 -11.34 5.02 7.26
N GLY A 12 -10.28 5.04 8.08
CA GLY A 12 -10.24 5.68 9.40
C GLY A 12 -10.00 7.19 9.32
N ASP A 13 -9.81 7.82 10.48
CA ASP A 13 -9.77 9.28 10.64
C ASP A 13 -8.77 9.96 9.70
N SER A 14 -7.53 9.47 9.63
CA SER A 14 -6.49 10.06 8.77
C SER A 14 -6.85 9.95 7.29
N THR A 15 -7.26 8.76 6.84
CA THR A 15 -7.63 8.54 5.44
C THR A 15 -8.90 9.29 5.02
N ASN A 16 -9.86 9.49 5.92
CA ASN A 16 -11.06 10.29 5.66
C ASN A 16 -10.72 11.78 5.52
N ARG A 17 -9.78 12.28 6.33
CA ARG A 17 -9.25 13.65 6.18
C ARG A 17 -8.54 13.82 4.84
N ILE A 18 -7.75 12.82 4.42
CA ILE A 18 -7.12 12.80 3.09
C ILE A 18 -8.20 12.83 2.00
N ALA A 19 -9.18 11.93 2.04
CA ALA A 19 -10.25 11.87 1.05
C ALA A 19 -11.04 13.19 0.90
N LYS A 20 -11.31 13.87 2.03
CA LYS A 20 -11.94 15.20 2.00
C LYS A 20 -11.08 16.20 1.23
N LYS A 21 -9.76 16.23 1.48
CA LYS A 21 -8.83 17.14 0.80
C LYS A 21 -8.61 16.78 -0.67
N THR A 22 -8.52 15.50 -1.00
CA THR A 22 -8.48 14.99 -2.36
C THR A 22 -9.65 15.54 -3.18
N LYS A 23 -10.87 15.49 -2.63
CA LYS A 23 -12.07 16.03 -3.28
C LYS A 23 -12.07 17.56 -3.37
N GLU A 24 -11.67 18.26 -2.31
CA GLU A 24 -11.60 19.73 -2.29
C GLU A 24 -10.60 20.29 -3.30
N LEU A 25 -9.48 19.59 -3.51
CA LEU A 25 -8.37 20.05 -4.34
C LEU A 25 -8.36 19.43 -5.75
N ASN A 26 -9.25 18.48 -6.03
CA ASN A 26 -9.32 17.72 -7.28
C ASN A 26 -7.96 17.12 -7.67
N LEU A 27 -7.38 16.37 -6.74
CA LEU A 27 -6.12 15.64 -6.90
C LEU A 27 -6.36 14.16 -6.65
N ASP A 28 -5.39 13.32 -7.00
CA ASP A 28 -5.32 11.91 -6.57
C ASP A 28 -4.19 11.76 -5.55
N VAL A 29 -4.43 10.98 -4.48
CA VAL A 29 -3.45 10.77 -3.42
C VAL A 29 -3.11 9.30 -3.28
N ILE A 30 -1.81 9.02 -3.34
CA ILE A 30 -1.25 7.71 -3.05
C ILE A 30 -0.39 7.81 -1.80
N ALA A 31 -0.65 6.97 -0.81
CA ALA A 31 0.10 6.99 0.46
C ALA A 31 0.19 5.60 1.11
N GLY A 32 1.20 5.45 1.97
CA GLY A 32 1.37 4.31 2.87
C GLY A 32 0.68 4.53 4.21
N ILE A 33 0.24 3.44 4.84
CA ILE A 33 -0.29 3.43 6.22
C ILE A 33 -0.08 2.06 6.85
N VAL A 34 0.32 2.05 8.12
CA VAL A 34 0.26 0.84 8.93
C VAL A 34 -1.19 0.64 9.38
N LYS A 35 -1.79 -0.48 8.96
CA LYS A 35 -3.18 -0.85 9.24
C LYS A 35 -3.23 -1.95 10.30
N ARG A 36 -4.16 -1.85 11.24
CA ARG A 36 -4.50 -2.95 12.14
C ARG A 36 -5.53 -3.86 11.48
N ALA A 37 -5.26 -5.15 11.38
CA ALA A 37 -6.26 -6.11 10.88
C ALA A 37 -6.90 -6.97 11.95
N LYS A 38 -6.14 -7.32 12.99
CA LYS A 38 -6.61 -8.08 14.15
C LYS A 38 -5.93 -7.50 15.39
N PRO A 39 -6.41 -7.79 16.61
CA PRO A 39 -5.62 -7.58 17.81
C PRO A 39 -4.22 -8.16 17.58
N ASP A 40 -3.20 -7.31 17.71
CA ASP A 40 -1.77 -7.64 17.57
C ASP A 40 -1.23 -7.99 16.17
N VAL A 41 -2.03 -7.84 15.10
CA VAL A 41 -1.55 -8.02 13.71
C VAL A 41 -1.58 -6.71 12.94
N LEU A 42 -0.40 -6.29 12.49
CA LEU A 42 -0.18 -5.11 11.67
C LEU A 42 0.09 -5.47 10.21
N TYR A 43 -0.49 -4.67 9.33
CA TYR A 43 -0.27 -4.70 7.90
C TYR A 43 0.41 -3.41 7.45
N ASP A 44 1.47 -3.55 6.67
CA ASP A 44 1.99 -2.46 5.87
C ASP A 44 1.12 -2.35 4.62
N SER A 45 0.55 -1.18 4.40
CA SER A 45 -0.47 -0.97 3.38
C SER A 45 -0.20 0.27 2.57
N ALA A 46 -0.56 0.22 1.29
CA ALA A 46 -0.59 1.38 0.42
C ALA A 46 -1.98 1.53 -0.19
N PHE A 47 -2.42 2.75 -0.41
CA PHE A 47 -3.73 3.05 -0.97
C PHE A 47 -3.68 4.20 -1.97
N LEU A 48 -4.67 4.23 -2.86
CA LEU A 48 -5.01 5.34 -3.75
C LEU A 48 -6.40 5.84 -3.37
N ILE A 49 -6.51 7.13 -3.11
CA ILE A 49 -7.78 7.85 -2.96
C ILE A 49 -7.87 8.86 -4.10
N ASP A 50 -8.88 8.71 -4.96
CA ASP A 50 -9.22 9.65 -6.02
C ASP A 50 -10.41 10.55 -5.62
N LYS A 51 -10.88 11.38 -6.55
CA LYS A 51 -12.04 12.29 -6.37
C LYS A 51 -13.36 11.59 -5.96
N ASN A 52 -13.50 10.30 -6.21
CA ASN A 52 -14.65 9.46 -5.86
C ASN A 52 -14.46 8.73 -4.50
N GLY A 53 -13.27 8.75 -3.92
CA GLY A 53 -12.96 8.12 -2.64
C GLY A 53 -11.84 7.08 -2.77
N LEU A 54 -11.86 6.06 -1.90
CA LEU A 54 -10.84 4.99 -1.93
C LEU A 54 -11.04 4.12 -3.17
N SER A 55 -10.10 4.21 -4.11
CA SER A 55 -10.14 3.47 -5.37
C SER A 55 -9.48 2.12 -5.24
N GLN A 56 -8.28 2.07 -4.65
CA GLN A 56 -7.40 0.90 -4.69
C GLN A 56 -6.58 0.81 -3.40
N ASN A 57 -6.30 -0.41 -2.90
CA ASN A 57 -5.37 -0.63 -1.80
C ASN A 57 -4.71 -2.00 -1.86
N ILE A 58 -3.57 -2.11 -1.18
CA ILE A 58 -2.90 -3.37 -0.88
C ILE A 58 -2.50 -3.38 0.60
N SER A 59 -2.54 -4.54 1.24
CA SER A 59 -2.07 -4.76 2.61
C SER A 59 -1.20 -6.01 2.66
N LYS A 60 -0.01 -5.91 3.26
CA LYS A 60 0.99 -6.98 3.39
C LYS A 60 1.45 -7.11 4.83
N ASP A 61 1.54 -8.34 5.35
CA ASP A 61 1.86 -8.56 6.76
C ASP A 61 3.15 -7.81 7.13
N SER A 62 3.08 -6.85 8.07
CA SER A 62 4.27 -6.11 8.54
C SER A 62 5.27 -7.03 9.27
N HIS A 63 4.87 -8.28 9.54
CA HIS A 63 5.62 -9.30 10.27
C HIS A 63 6.46 -10.20 9.34
N ILE A 64 6.99 -9.66 8.24
CA ILE A 64 8.22 -10.22 7.64
C ILE A 64 9.35 -9.87 8.61
N SER A 65 9.36 -10.57 9.74
CA SER A 65 10.51 -10.64 10.63
C SER A 65 11.66 -11.16 9.80
N THR A 66 12.83 -10.54 9.97
CA THR A 66 14.18 -10.85 9.45
C THR A 66 14.63 -12.32 9.56
N ASN A 67 13.76 -13.25 9.97
CA ASN A 67 13.99 -14.66 10.22
C ASN A 67 13.15 -15.63 9.38
N GLN A 68 12.41 -15.17 8.35
CA GLN A 68 11.57 -16.07 7.55
C GLN A 68 12.36 -16.75 6.41
N LYS A 69 12.68 -18.03 6.63
CA LYS A 69 13.15 -19.01 5.63
C LYS A 69 12.16 -19.26 4.46
N TYR A 70 11.07 -18.50 4.39
CA TYR A 70 9.99 -18.67 3.42
C TYR A 70 9.52 -17.31 2.93
N ILE A 71 9.67 -17.06 1.63
CA ILE A 71 9.03 -15.94 0.94
C ILE A 71 7.53 -16.23 0.94
N ARG A 72 6.70 -15.41 1.60
CA ARG A 72 5.25 -15.51 1.42
C ARG A 72 4.93 -14.99 0.04
N CYS A 73 4.21 -15.78 -0.76
CA CYS A 73 3.71 -15.31 -2.04
C CYS A 73 2.51 -14.38 -1.78
N TRP A 74 2.67 -13.08 -1.97
CA TRP A 74 1.55 -12.13 -2.01
C TRP A 74 1.20 -11.78 -3.44
N LYS A 75 -0.05 -11.33 -3.65
CA LYS A 75 -0.47 -10.81 -4.94
C LYS A 75 0.36 -9.57 -5.28
N LEU A 76 0.80 -9.48 -6.53
CA LEU A 76 1.48 -8.31 -7.10
C LEU A 76 0.55 -7.66 -8.13
N PRO A 77 -0.58 -7.04 -7.70
CA PRO A 77 -1.53 -6.45 -8.62
C PRO A 77 -0.96 -5.22 -9.32
N VAL A 78 -1.44 -5.01 -10.55
CA VAL A 78 -1.28 -3.77 -11.29
C VAL A 78 -2.63 -3.06 -11.30
N PHE A 79 -2.59 -1.76 -11.12
CA PHE A 79 -3.74 -0.91 -10.89
C PHE A 79 -3.83 0.12 -12.01
N ASP A 80 -4.98 0.20 -12.69
CA ASP A 80 -5.21 1.20 -13.72
C ASP A 80 -5.50 2.56 -13.10
N THR A 81 -4.88 3.61 -13.64
CA THR A 81 -5.08 5.02 -13.24
C THR A 81 -5.00 5.92 -14.46
N ASP A 82 -5.44 7.17 -14.33
CA ASP A 82 -5.40 8.17 -15.42
C ASP A 82 -3.97 8.49 -15.88
N VAL A 83 -2.96 8.27 -15.04
CA VAL A 83 -1.54 8.50 -15.36
C VAL A 83 -0.82 7.23 -15.82
N GLY A 84 -1.50 6.08 -15.85
CA GLY A 84 -0.95 4.80 -16.29
C GLY A 84 -1.20 3.66 -15.30
N LYS A 85 -0.57 2.52 -15.59
CA LYS A 85 -0.72 1.29 -14.78
C LYS A 85 0.31 1.29 -13.65
N ILE A 86 -0.13 1.55 -12.43
CA ILE A 86 0.72 1.65 -11.24
C ILE A 86 0.85 0.31 -10.52
N ARG A 87 1.93 0.15 -9.74
CA ARG A 87 2.13 -0.96 -8.81
C ARG A 87 2.84 -0.52 -7.53
N TYR A 88 2.52 -1.16 -6.42
CA TYR A 88 3.07 -0.85 -5.10
C TYR A 88 4.23 -1.78 -4.74
N LEU A 89 5.35 -1.17 -4.36
CA LEU A 89 6.51 -1.82 -3.74
C LEU A 89 6.62 -1.27 -2.32
N ILE A 90 6.37 -2.11 -1.33
CA ILE A 90 6.22 -1.76 0.08
C ILE A 90 7.37 -2.37 0.86
N CYS A 91 8.11 -1.52 1.58
CA CYS A 91 9.21 -1.86 2.46
C CYS A 91 10.18 -2.85 1.80
N TYR A 92 10.15 -4.10 2.26
CA TYR A 92 11.11 -5.14 1.90
C TYR A 92 10.92 -5.72 0.48
N ASP A 93 9.91 -5.27 -0.28
CA ASP A 93 9.72 -5.69 -1.66
C ASP A 93 10.94 -5.38 -2.55
N LEU A 94 11.63 -4.27 -2.30
CA LEU A 94 12.75 -3.82 -3.14
C LEU A 94 13.96 -4.77 -3.12
N GLU A 95 14.06 -5.62 -2.11
CA GLU A 95 15.12 -6.64 -2.01
C GLU A 95 14.94 -7.80 -3.00
N PHE A 96 13.74 -7.93 -3.60
CA PHE A 96 13.40 -9.01 -4.51
C PHE A 96 13.03 -8.43 -5.88
N SER A 97 13.89 -8.67 -6.87
CA SER A 97 13.66 -8.20 -8.24
C SER A 97 12.32 -8.65 -8.84
N GLU A 98 11.81 -9.79 -8.38
CA GLU A 98 10.56 -10.42 -8.77
C GLU A 98 9.34 -9.54 -8.44
N THR A 99 9.39 -8.79 -7.33
CA THR A 99 8.28 -7.92 -6.90
C THR A 99 8.08 -6.75 -7.87
N ALA A 100 9.16 -6.30 -8.51
CA ALA A 100 9.11 -5.31 -9.58
C ALA A 100 8.86 -5.97 -10.95
N ARG A 101 9.48 -7.12 -11.23
CA ARG A 101 9.47 -7.76 -12.55
C ARG A 101 8.12 -8.37 -12.91
N VAL A 102 7.49 -9.11 -12.01
CA VAL A 102 6.21 -9.80 -12.28
C VAL A 102 5.12 -8.80 -12.68
N PRO A 103 4.82 -7.76 -11.89
CA PRO A 103 3.82 -6.77 -12.28
C PRO A 103 4.27 -5.89 -13.47
N ALA A 104 5.56 -5.80 -13.80
CA ALA A 104 5.98 -5.21 -15.09
C ALA A 104 5.54 -6.05 -16.28
N LEU A 105 5.67 -7.38 -16.19
CA LEU A 105 5.19 -8.30 -17.23
C LEU A 105 3.66 -8.31 -17.34
N GLN A 106 2.94 -7.90 -16.29
CA GLN A 106 1.49 -7.68 -16.32
C GLN A 106 1.08 -6.33 -16.92
N GLY A 107 2.04 -5.53 -17.42
CA GLY A 107 1.78 -4.23 -18.04
C GLY A 107 1.88 -3.04 -17.09
N GLY A 108 2.36 -3.22 -15.85
CA GLY A 108 2.63 -2.12 -14.93
C GLY A 108 3.77 -1.23 -15.45
N THR A 109 3.50 0.06 -15.60
CA THR A 109 4.44 1.05 -16.15
C THR A 109 5.08 1.93 -15.08
N ILE A 110 4.44 2.08 -13.91
CA ILE A 110 4.90 2.99 -12.84
C ILE A 110 5.10 2.22 -11.54
N ASN A 111 6.33 2.28 -11.00
CA ASN A 111 6.68 1.78 -9.67
C ASN A 111 6.41 2.85 -8.62
N LEU A 112 5.62 2.54 -7.61
CA LEU A 112 5.45 3.38 -6.43
C LEU A 112 6.04 2.66 -5.23
N SER A 113 7.14 3.19 -4.71
CA SER A 113 7.86 2.60 -3.59
C SER A 113 7.57 3.37 -2.30
N PHE A 114 7.20 2.63 -1.25
CA PHE A 114 7.07 3.12 0.11
C PHE A 114 8.14 2.42 0.94
N SER A 115 9.11 3.19 1.44
CA SER A 115 10.13 2.72 2.38
C SER A 115 9.97 3.50 3.69
N ASP A 116 10.11 2.79 4.80
CA ASP A 116 10.18 3.36 6.15
C ASP A 116 11.53 4.03 6.40
#